data_AF-A0A389MJA7-F1
#
_entry.id   AF-A0A389MJA7-F1
#
_cell.length_a   1.000
_cell.length_b   1.000
_cell.length_c   1.000
_cell.angle_alpha   90.00
_cell.angle_beta   90.00
_cell.angle_gamma   90.00
#
_symmetry.space_group_name_H-M   'P 1'
#
loop_
_entity.id
_entity.type
_entity.pdbx_description
1 polymer ?
#
loop_
_entity_poly.entity_id
_entity_poly.type
_entity_poly.pdbx_seq_one_letter_code
_entity_poly.pdbx_strand_id
1 'polypeptide(L)'
;MLPEKFETSINFKPDGSYTYKYDGTAVNAFVVIEIHENGALSEKDEAELKRDAEEAAKTPGIKKMTYTGEGRFNVVIEQDLKPGQVVIEQDLKPDQPATTVEIFTVTQGKDGVFVVAVPTIEEKVSDQLRVLGIKVDGKMNVFLPSNAKVLAHNASGTPGLLSKSYSWHIGALSDQPSIKFTLEP
;
A
#
# COMPACT_ATOMS: atom_id res chain seq x y z
N MET A 1 0.66 8.20 -2.39
CA MET A 1 1.90 8.26 -1.57
C MET A 1 2.76 7.01 -1.80
N LEU A 2 4.08 7.08 -1.55
CA LEU A 2 4.99 5.94 -1.62
C LEU A 2 5.35 5.44 -0.22
N PRO A 3 5.31 4.13 0.06
CA PRO A 3 5.72 3.61 1.36
C PRO A 3 7.25 3.66 1.52
N GLU A 4 7.74 4.03 2.71
CA GLU A 4 9.18 4.04 3.04
C GLU A 4 9.52 2.90 3.99
N LYS A 5 8.84 2.79 5.13
CA LYS A 5 9.03 1.69 6.08
C LYS A 5 7.69 1.17 6.56
N PHE A 6 7.42 -0.12 6.41
CA PHE A 6 6.08 -0.61 6.71
C PHE A 6 5.98 -2.11 6.99
N GLU A 7 4.90 -2.46 7.67
CA GLU A 7 4.37 -3.81 7.70
C GLU A 7 2.94 -3.80 7.17
N THR A 8 2.63 -4.76 6.31
CA THR A 8 1.30 -4.92 5.74
C THR A 8 0.83 -6.36 5.77
N SER A 9 -0.48 -6.54 5.96
CA SER A 9 -1.11 -7.85 5.90
C SER A 9 -2.45 -7.80 5.18
N ILE A 10 -2.73 -8.86 4.43
CA ILE A 10 -4.03 -9.11 3.81
C ILE A 10 -4.51 -10.47 4.29
N ASN A 11 -5.66 -10.51 4.95
CA ASN A 11 -6.24 -11.75 5.47
C ASN A 11 -7.56 -12.05 4.75
N PHE A 12 -7.50 -13.01 3.82
CA PHE A 12 -8.66 -13.44 3.04
C PHE A 12 -9.56 -14.40 3.82
N LYS A 13 -10.86 -14.21 3.68
CA LYS A 13 -11.91 -15.11 4.17
C LYS A 13 -12.38 -16.04 3.04
N PRO A 14 -13.05 -17.16 3.36
CA PRO A 14 -13.51 -18.12 2.35
C PRO A 14 -14.44 -17.55 1.27
N ASP A 15 -15.16 -16.47 1.58
CA ASP A 15 -16.06 -15.77 0.65
C ASP A 15 -15.36 -14.72 -0.23
N GLY A 16 -14.03 -14.59 -0.10
CA GLY A 16 -13.21 -13.62 -0.83
C GLY A 16 -13.22 -12.21 -0.26
N SER A 17 -14.00 -11.95 0.80
CA SER A 17 -13.79 -10.73 1.60
C SER A 17 -12.45 -10.82 2.31
N TYR A 18 -11.86 -9.68 2.64
CA TYR A 18 -10.55 -9.64 3.25
C TYR A 18 -10.39 -8.46 4.20
N THR A 19 -9.55 -8.65 5.22
CA THR A 19 -9.10 -7.56 6.09
C THR A 19 -7.74 -7.10 5.61
N TYR A 20 -7.64 -5.82 5.29
CA TYR A 20 -6.40 -5.15 4.97
C TYR A 20 -5.84 -4.43 6.19
N LYS A 21 -4.53 -4.56 6.44
CA LYS A 21 -3.80 -3.76 7.43
C LYS A 21 -2.52 -3.17 6.85
N TYR A 22 -2.24 -1.93 7.25
CA TYR A 22 -0.98 -1.25 7.02
C TYR A 22 -0.58 -0.48 8.26
N ASP A 23 0.70 -0.55 8.60
CA ASP A 23 1.33 0.29 9.61
C ASP A 23 2.73 0.68 9.10
N GLY A 24 2.97 1.98 8.94
CA GLY A 24 4.25 2.44 8.44
C GLY A 24 4.33 3.92 8.13
N THR A 25 5.45 4.29 7.51
CA THR A 25 5.71 5.63 6.98
C THR A 25 5.53 5.65 5.48
N ALA A 26 5.01 6.77 4.97
CA ALA A 26 4.88 7.02 3.55
C ALA A 26 5.26 8.47 3.23
N VAL A 27 5.65 8.71 1.99
CA VAL A 27 6.08 10.00 1.49
C VAL A 27 5.33 10.40 0.24
N ASN A 28 5.03 11.69 0.10
CA ASN A 28 4.52 12.25 -1.14
C ASN A 28 5.69 12.52 -2.09
N ALA A 29 5.81 11.72 -3.16
CA ALA A 29 6.87 11.83 -4.16
C ALA A 29 6.97 13.23 -4.77
N PHE A 30 5.84 13.88 -5.08
CA PHE A 30 5.84 15.21 -5.69
C PHE A 30 6.42 16.25 -4.74
N VAL A 31 6.10 16.14 -3.44
CA VAL A 31 6.64 17.03 -2.42
C VAL A 31 8.15 16.84 -2.26
N VAL A 32 8.64 15.60 -2.28
CA VAL A 32 10.09 15.35 -2.20
C VAL A 32 10.83 15.92 -3.41
N ILE A 33 10.25 15.78 -4.61
CA ILE A 33 10.81 16.36 -5.83
C ILE A 33 10.84 17.88 -5.72
N GLU A 34 9.74 18.50 -5.30
CA GLU A 34 9.63 19.95 -5.08
C GLU A 34 10.68 20.46 -4.09
N ILE A 35 10.85 19.80 -2.94
CA ILE A 35 11.87 20.15 -1.95
C ILE A 35 13.28 20.01 -2.54
N HIS A 36 13.53 18.98 -3.35
CA HIS A 36 14.83 18.81 -4.00
C HIS A 36 15.12 19.91 -5.03
N GLU A 37 14.11 20.35 -5.78
CA GLU A 37 14.24 21.39 -6.81
C GLU A 37 14.32 22.80 -6.22
N ASN A 38 13.52 23.10 -5.20
CA ASN A 38 13.33 24.45 -4.65
C ASN A 38 13.87 24.64 -3.23
N GLY A 39 14.44 23.59 -2.63
CA GLY A 39 15.14 23.59 -1.34
C GLY A 39 14.25 23.37 -0.12
N ALA A 40 12.99 23.85 -0.14
CA ALA A 40 12.03 23.66 0.93
C ALA A 40 10.59 23.85 0.43
N LEU A 41 9.63 23.28 1.16
CA LEU A 41 8.22 23.66 1.01
C LEU A 41 7.95 25.03 1.64
N SER A 42 6.93 25.72 1.13
CA SER A 42 6.41 26.90 1.80
C SER A 42 5.68 26.52 3.10
N GLU A 43 5.64 27.43 4.07
CA GLU A 43 4.87 27.22 5.32
C GLU A 43 3.37 26.95 5.05
N LYS A 44 2.85 27.50 3.95
CA LYS A 44 1.48 27.27 3.52
C LYS A 44 1.27 25.82 3.07
N ASP A 45 2.17 25.28 2.26
CA ASP A 45 2.06 23.91 1.75
C ASP A 45 2.25 22.89 2.89
N GLU A 46 3.18 23.16 3.81
CA GLU A 46 3.36 22.39 5.04
C GLU A 46 2.07 22.36 5.88
N ALA A 47 1.41 23.50 6.05
CA ALA A 47 0.14 23.59 6.78
C ALA A 47 -1.02 22.87 6.06
N GLU A 48 -1.04 22.91 4.74
CA GLU A 48 -2.03 22.21 3.92
C GLU A 48 -1.88 20.69 4.04
N LEU A 49 -0.66 20.15 3.86
CA LEU A 49 -0.38 18.72 4.05
C LEU A 49 -0.76 18.22 5.44
N LYS A 50 -0.54 19.05 6.46
CA LYS A 50 -0.98 18.73 7.82
C LYS A 50 -2.50 18.65 7.94
N ARG A 51 -3.22 19.63 7.40
CA ARG A 51 -4.70 19.64 7.41
C ARG A 51 -5.26 18.46 6.65
N ASP A 52 -4.69 18.13 5.50
CA ASP A 52 -5.12 17.01 4.66
C ASP A 52 -4.91 15.68 5.38
N ALA A 53 -3.82 15.52 6.15
CA ALA A 53 -3.63 14.35 7.02
C ALA A 53 -4.70 14.27 8.13
N GLU A 54 -5.04 15.41 8.77
CA GLU A 54 -6.07 15.47 9.81
C GLU A 54 -7.48 15.17 9.26
N GLU A 55 -7.76 15.55 8.01
CA GLU A 55 -8.99 15.18 7.32
C GLU A 55 -9.01 13.70 6.94
N ALA A 56 -7.93 13.21 6.31
CA ALA A 56 -7.81 11.81 5.91
C ALA A 56 -7.92 10.87 7.12
N ALA A 57 -7.40 11.25 8.30
CA ALA A 57 -7.52 10.48 9.54
C ALA A 57 -8.98 10.25 10.00
N LYS A 58 -9.96 10.99 9.46
CA LYS A 58 -11.40 10.80 9.74
C LYS A 58 -12.07 9.80 8.79
N THR A 59 -11.36 9.35 7.77
CA THR A 59 -11.86 8.41 6.77
C THR A 59 -12.06 7.02 7.38
N PRO A 60 -13.21 6.37 7.17
CA PRO A 60 -13.40 4.98 7.58
C PRO A 60 -12.28 4.06 7.06
N GLY A 61 -11.69 3.28 7.96
CA GLY A 61 -10.56 2.40 7.65
C GLY A 61 -9.18 3.01 7.93
N ILE A 62 -9.05 4.34 7.94
CA ILE A 62 -7.83 5.02 8.39
C ILE A 62 -7.89 5.13 9.91
N LYS A 63 -6.96 4.46 10.60
CA LYS A 63 -6.85 4.50 12.07
C LYS A 63 -5.97 5.66 12.53
N LYS A 64 -4.98 6.02 11.71
CA LYS A 64 -4.07 7.13 11.96
C LYS A 64 -3.51 7.63 10.64
N MET A 65 -3.46 8.95 10.49
CA MET A 65 -2.64 9.62 9.49
C MET A 65 -2.05 10.86 10.15
N THR A 66 -0.73 10.98 10.19
CA THR A 66 -0.04 12.08 10.86
C THR A 66 1.07 12.58 9.98
N TYR A 67 0.97 13.85 9.58
CA TYR A 67 2.03 14.52 8.85
C TYR A 67 3.25 14.77 9.77
N THR A 68 4.44 14.44 9.28
CA THR A 68 5.71 14.52 10.02
C THR A 68 6.70 15.52 9.43
N GLY A 69 6.29 16.31 8.43
CA GLY A 69 7.15 17.27 7.73
C GLY A 69 7.75 16.71 6.43
N GLU A 70 8.18 17.60 5.54
CA GLU A 70 8.84 17.28 4.27
C GLU A 70 8.07 16.26 3.40
N GLY A 71 6.75 16.36 3.39
CA GLY A 71 5.91 15.43 2.63
C GLY A 71 5.78 14.02 3.23
N ARG A 72 6.22 13.78 4.46
CA ARG A 72 6.17 12.46 5.12
C ARG A 72 5.00 12.31 6.07
N PHE A 73 4.53 11.08 6.18
CA PHE A 73 3.35 10.71 6.97
C PHE A 73 3.59 9.40 7.72
N ASN A 74 3.12 9.33 8.96
CA ASN A 74 2.82 8.08 9.64
C ASN A 74 1.40 7.66 9.30
N VAL A 75 1.20 6.44 8.82
CA VAL A 75 -0.09 5.95 8.34
C VAL A 75 -0.39 4.59 8.97
N VAL A 76 -1.60 4.44 9.51
CA VAL A 76 -2.16 3.18 9.99
C VAL A 76 -3.53 2.99 9.39
N ILE A 77 -3.71 1.88 8.66
CA ILE A 77 -4.96 1.51 7.99
C ILE A 77 -5.38 0.14 8.51
N GLU A 78 -6.66 -0.02 8.81
CA GLU A 78 -7.30 -1.32 9.03
C GLU A 78 -8.73 -1.27 8.50
N GLN A 79 -8.98 -2.02 7.43
CA GLN A 79 -10.22 -1.99 6.69
C GLN A 79 -10.69 -3.41 6.31
N ASP A 80 -11.97 -3.68 6.54
CA ASP A 80 -12.65 -4.87 6.00
C ASP A 80 -13.24 -4.55 4.62
N LEU A 81 -12.94 -5.39 3.64
CA LEU A 81 -13.25 -5.19 2.23
C LEU A 81 -13.97 -6.41 1.67
N LYS A 82 -14.97 -6.17 0.81
CA LYS A 82 -15.65 -7.22 0.04
C LYS A 82 -14.84 -7.56 -1.22
N PRO A 83 -15.10 -8.72 -1.86
CA PRO A 83 -14.53 -9.02 -3.17
C PRO A 83 -14.74 -7.87 -4.16
N GLY A 84 -13.68 -7.46 -4.84
CA GLY A 84 -13.70 -6.38 -5.83
C GLY A 84 -13.63 -4.96 -5.28
N GLN A 85 -13.71 -4.75 -3.96
CA GLN A 85 -13.45 -3.43 -3.37
C GLN A 85 -11.95 -3.17 -3.29
N VAL A 86 -11.55 -1.92 -3.49
CA VAL A 86 -10.16 -1.47 -3.29
C VAL A 86 -10.00 -0.78 -1.93
N VAL A 87 -8.77 -0.82 -1.41
CA VAL A 87 -8.40 -0.11 -0.17
C VAL A 87 -8.57 1.38 -0.40
N ILE A 88 -9.37 2.03 0.46
CA ILE A 88 -9.71 3.46 0.37
C ILE A 88 -10.26 3.81 -1.03
N GLU A 89 -11.50 3.38 -1.28
CA GLU A 89 -12.37 4.03 -2.27
C GLU A 89 -12.80 5.38 -1.71
N GLN A 90 -12.05 6.44 -2.03
CA GLN A 90 -12.59 7.79 -1.96
C GLN A 90 -12.81 8.28 -3.37
N ASP A 91 -13.96 8.92 -3.59
CA ASP A 91 -14.17 9.84 -4.70
C ASP A 91 -13.01 10.84 -4.70
N LEU A 92 -11.95 10.53 -5.44
CA LEU A 92 -10.90 11.49 -5.75
C LEU A 92 -11.62 12.62 -6.45
N LYS A 93 -11.85 13.73 -5.74
CA LYS A 93 -12.15 14.96 -6.46
C LYS A 93 -10.96 15.17 -7.40
N PRO A 94 -11.19 15.46 -8.69
CA PRO A 94 -10.12 15.50 -9.70
C PRO A 94 -9.02 16.53 -9.40
N ASP A 95 -9.25 17.42 -8.42
CA ASP A 95 -8.37 18.47 -7.93
C ASP A 95 -7.70 18.17 -6.57
N GLN A 96 -7.90 16.99 -5.98
CA GLN A 96 -7.27 16.60 -4.70
C GLN A 96 -6.12 15.62 -4.92
N PRO A 97 -4.91 15.88 -4.38
CA PRO A 97 -3.82 14.91 -4.45
C PRO A 97 -4.23 13.66 -3.67
N ALA A 98 -4.18 12.50 -4.33
CA ALA A 98 -4.56 11.23 -3.73
C ALA A 98 -3.77 10.97 -2.43
N THR A 99 -4.49 10.98 -1.30
CA THR A 99 -3.97 10.69 0.04
C THR A 99 -3.88 9.19 0.30
N THR A 100 -4.21 8.34 -0.67
CA THR A 100 -4.13 6.89 -0.51
C THR A 100 -2.69 6.40 -0.70
N VAL A 101 -2.22 5.55 0.21
CA VAL A 101 -1.02 4.73 -0.02
C VAL A 101 -1.47 3.52 -0.82
N GLU A 102 -1.33 3.56 -2.15
CA GLU A 102 -1.55 2.40 -3.00
C GLU A 102 -0.32 1.49 -2.94
N ILE A 103 -0.36 0.52 -2.02
CA ILE A 103 0.79 -0.38 -1.78
C ILE A 103 0.62 -1.68 -2.56
N PHE A 104 -0.61 -2.14 -2.70
CA PHE A 104 -0.98 -3.28 -3.52
C PHE A 104 -2.41 -3.12 -4.01
N THR A 105 -2.69 -3.87 -5.05
CA THR A 105 -3.99 -4.04 -5.66
C THR A 105 -4.47 -5.45 -5.34
N VAL A 106 -5.75 -5.57 -5.00
CA VAL A 106 -6.45 -6.86 -4.98
C VAL A 106 -7.48 -6.79 -6.09
N THR A 107 -7.34 -7.64 -7.10
CA THR A 107 -8.27 -7.72 -8.23
C THR A 107 -8.85 -9.11 -8.33
N GLN A 108 -10.08 -9.22 -8.83
CA GLN A 108 -10.73 -10.48 -9.13
C GLN A 108 -11.12 -10.51 -10.60
N GLY A 109 -10.57 -11.46 -11.34
CA GLY A 109 -10.93 -11.71 -12.73
C GLY A 109 -12.33 -12.32 -12.86
N LYS A 110 -12.91 -12.25 -14.06
CA LYS A 110 -14.21 -12.88 -14.37
C LYS A 110 -14.20 -14.41 -14.23
N ASP A 111 -13.01 -15.00 -14.27
CA ASP A 111 -12.73 -16.41 -14.04
C ASP A 111 -12.65 -16.78 -12.55
N GLY A 112 -12.86 -15.82 -11.65
CA GLY A 112 -12.79 -16.03 -10.20
C GLY A 112 -11.36 -16.06 -9.65
N VAL A 113 -10.34 -15.76 -10.48
CA VAL A 113 -8.95 -15.68 -10.04
C VAL A 113 -8.72 -14.36 -9.33
N PHE A 114 -8.24 -14.45 -8.09
CA PHE A 114 -7.73 -13.32 -7.33
C PHE A 114 -6.27 -13.07 -7.69
N VAL A 115 -5.90 -11.80 -7.88
CA VAL A 115 -4.52 -11.35 -8.03
C VAL A 115 -4.25 -10.29 -6.98
N VAL A 116 -3.25 -10.55 -6.15
CA VAL A 116 -2.66 -9.56 -5.25
C VAL A 116 -1.30 -9.20 -5.80
N ALA A 117 -1.07 -7.92 -6.10
CA ALA A 117 0.20 -7.43 -6.64
C ALA A 117 0.43 -5.96 -6.30
N VAL A 118 1.69 -5.53 -6.28
CA VAL A 118 2.04 -4.10 -6.16
C VAL A 118 1.74 -3.35 -7.45
N PRO A 119 1.37 -2.05 -7.41
CA PRO A 119 1.28 -1.22 -8.61
C PRO A 119 2.64 -1.13 -9.31
N THR A 120 2.63 -1.08 -10.64
CA THR A 120 3.85 -0.83 -11.41
C THR A 120 4.19 0.65 -11.36
N ILE A 121 5.40 0.97 -10.90
CA ILE A 121 5.98 2.31 -10.97
C ILE A 121 6.82 2.40 -12.24
N GLU A 122 6.67 3.48 -13.02
CA GLU A 122 7.52 3.71 -14.19
C GLU A 122 9.00 3.78 -13.80
N GLU A 123 9.87 3.15 -14.59
CA GLU A 123 11.30 3.05 -14.30
C GLU A 123 11.96 4.42 -14.09
N LYS A 124 11.63 5.41 -14.94
CA LYS A 124 12.13 6.78 -14.82
C LYS A 124 11.78 7.42 -13.46
N VAL A 125 10.56 7.20 -12.99
CA VAL A 125 10.08 7.71 -11.69
C VAL A 125 10.80 6.97 -10.56
N SER A 126 10.92 5.65 -10.66
CA SER A 126 11.65 4.81 -9.70
C SER A 126 13.10 5.27 -9.53
N ASP A 127 13.79 5.57 -10.63
CA ASP A 127 15.17 6.03 -10.61
C ASP A 127 15.33 7.44 -10.04
N GLN A 128 14.42 8.35 -10.39
CA GLN A 128 14.41 9.69 -9.78
C GLN A 128 14.27 9.58 -8.26
N LEU A 129 13.33 8.78 -7.77
CA LEU A 129 13.12 8.58 -6.33
C LEU A 129 14.33 7.95 -5.63
N ARG A 130 15.03 7.04 -6.33
CA ARG A 130 16.27 6.43 -5.84
C ARG A 130 17.39 7.46 -5.70
N VAL A 131 17.54 8.36 -6.68
CA VAL A 131 18.50 9.48 -6.64
C VAL A 131 18.18 10.43 -5.48
N LEU A 132 16.90 10.66 -5.21
CA LEU A 132 16.40 11.45 -4.08
C LEU A 132 16.58 10.75 -2.72
N GLY A 133 17.17 9.54 -2.69
CA GLY A 133 17.44 8.81 -1.46
C GLY A 133 16.21 8.15 -0.84
N ILE A 134 15.08 8.10 -1.55
CA ILE A 134 13.88 7.38 -1.08
C ILE A 134 14.17 5.88 -1.08
N LYS A 135 14.03 5.28 0.09
CA LYS A 135 14.26 3.85 0.33
C LYS A 135 12.98 3.19 0.79
N VAL A 136 12.84 1.92 0.42
CA VAL A 136 11.71 1.09 0.83
C VAL A 136 12.23 -0.04 1.70
N ASP A 137 11.60 -0.25 2.85
CA ASP A 137 11.82 -1.35 3.77
C ASP A 137 10.48 -1.84 4.29
N GLY A 138 9.92 -2.83 3.60
CA GLY A 138 8.60 -3.37 3.83
C GLY A 138 8.61 -4.84 4.21
N LYS A 139 7.59 -5.25 4.95
CA LYS A 139 7.16 -6.65 5.05
C LYS A 139 5.71 -6.78 4.62
N MET A 140 5.44 -7.78 3.80
CA MET A 140 4.09 -8.10 3.35
C MET A 140 3.74 -9.53 3.74
N ASN A 141 2.52 -9.72 4.25
CA ASN A 141 1.96 -11.03 4.55
C ASN A 141 0.59 -11.20 3.90
N VAL A 142 0.38 -12.30 3.20
CA VAL A 142 -0.93 -12.69 2.68
C VAL A 142 -1.34 -14.01 3.32
N PHE A 143 -2.46 -13.98 4.04
CA PHE A 143 -3.09 -15.14 4.65
C PHE A 143 -4.25 -15.57 3.77
N LEU A 144 -4.23 -16.83 3.33
CA LEU A 144 -5.27 -17.40 2.51
C LEU A 144 -6.11 -18.38 3.33
N PRO A 145 -7.43 -18.45 3.09
CA PRO A 145 -8.30 -19.42 3.73
C PRO A 145 -8.02 -20.84 3.23
N SER A 146 -8.52 -21.85 3.94
CA SER A 146 -8.26 -23.26 3.62
C SER A 146 -8.86 -23.73 2.29
N ASN A 147 -9.88 -23.03 1.77
CA ASN A 147 -10.46 -23.29 0.45
C ASN A 147 -9.72 -22.57 -0.69
N ALA A 148 -8.60 -21.90 -0.40
CA ALA A 148 -7.80 -21.26 -1.42
C ALA A 148 -6.88 -22.25 -2.14
N LYS A 149 -6.88 -22.18 -3.46
CA LYS A 149 -5.92 -22.88 -4.32
C LYS A 149 -4.98 -21.87 -4.95
N VAL A 150 -3.71 -21.92 -4.58
CA VAL A 150 -2.69 -21.03 -5.13
C VAL A 150 -2.28 -21.50 -6.52
N LEU A 151 -2.31 -20.55 -7.46
CA LEU A 151 -1.96 -20.78 -8.87
C LEU A 151 -0.52 -20.37 -9.16
N ALA A 152 -0.07 -19.25 -8.59
CA ALA A 152 1.29 -18.73 -8.75
C ALA A 152 1.62 -17.77 -7.60
N HIS A 153 2.88 -17.70 -7.19
CA HIS A 153 3.39 -16.67 -6.29
C HIS A 153 4.90 -16.50 -6.47
N ASN A 154 5.43 -15.38 -5.98
CA ASN A 154 6.87 -15.17 -5.80
C ASN A 154 7.26 -14.86 -4.35
N ALA A 155 6.44 -15.29 -3.38
CA ALA A 155 6.71 -15.15 -1.95
C ALA A 155 8.06 -15.76 -1.54
N SER A 156 8.82 -15.03 -0.73
CA SER A 156 10.07 -15.50 -0.13
C SER A 156 9.83 -16.50 1.01
N GLY A 157 8.67 -16.42 1.67
CA GLY A 157 8.21 -17.39 2.67
C GLY A 157 6.82 -17.91 2.35
N THR A 158 6.57 -19.19 2.62
CA THR A 158 5.29 -19.86 2.36
C THR A 158 4.67 -20.38 3.66
N PRO A 159 3.33 -20.61 3.70
CA PRO A 159 2.68 -21.22 4.85
C PRO A 159 3.28 -22.57 5.22
N GLY A 160 3.42 -22.83 6.52
CA GLY A 160 4.01 -24.03 7.10
C GLY A 160 3.75 -24.11 8.61
N LEU A 161 4.57 -24.88 9.33
CA LEU A 161 4.34 -25.14 10.76
C LEU A 161 4.48 -23.89 11.65
N LEU A 162 5.30 -22.91 11.25
CA LEU A 162 5.65 -21.71 12.03
C LEU A 162 5.00 -20.42 11.53
N SER A 163 4.47 -20.40 10.31
CA SER A 163 3.80 -19.24 9.72
C SER A 163 2.62 -19.70 8.86
N LYS A 164 1.51 -18.96 8.88
CA LYS A 164 0.33 -19.24 8.05
C LYS A 164 0.23 -18.34 6.82
N SER A 165 1.25 -17.53 6.53
CA SER A 165 1.23 -16.56 5.44
C SER A 165 2.20 -16.91 4.32
N TYR A 166 1.84 -16.45 3.12
CA TYR A 166 2.83 -16.10 2.10
C TYR A 166 3.45 -14.76 2.49
N SER A 167 4.77 -14.65 2.46
CA SER A 167 5.47 -13.47 2.94
C SER A 167 6.56 -12.98 2.00
N TRP A 168 6.72 -11.65 1.98
CA TRP A 168 7.73 -10.94 1.22
C TRP A 168 8.44 -9.94 2.12
N HIS A 169 9.72 -9.74 1.84
CA HIS A 169 10.44 -8.54 2.22
C HIS A 169 10.56 -7.65 0.97
N ILE A 170 10.27 -6.37 1.12
CA ILE A 170 10.23 -5.38 0.04
C ILE A 170 11.33 -4.36 0.34
N GLY A 171 12.49 -4.52 -0.30
CA GLY A 171 13.67 -3.68 -0.08
C GLY A 171 13.89 -2.63 -1.17
N ALA A 172 13.11 -2.67 -2.25
CA ALA A 172 13.23 -1.72 -3.35
C ALA A 172 11.87 -1.42 -3.99
N LEU A 173 11.74 -0.22 -4.58
CA LEU A 173 10.58 0.18 -5.40
C LEU A 173 10.35 -0.74 -6.62
N SER A 174 11.39 -1.45 -7.05
CA SER A 174 11.35 -2.40 -8.16
C SER A 174 10.91 -3.80 -7.75
N ASP A 175 10.81 -4.09 -6.46
CA ASP A 175 10.33 -5.40 -6.01
C ASP A 175 8.87 -5.57 -6.41
N GLN A 176 8.52 -6.73 -6.96
CA GLN A 176 7.18 -7.02 -7.48
C GLN A 176 6.50 -8.18 -6.75
N PRO A 177 6.19 -8.08 -5.44
CA PRO A 177 5.38 -9.08 -4.74
C PRO A 177 4.10 -9.42 -5.49
N SER A 178 3.83 -10.70 -5.70
CA SER A 178 2.60 -11.16 -6.32
C SER A 178 2.16 -12.54 -5.86
N ILE A 179 0.84 -12.72 -5.75
CA ILE A 179 0.20 -14.02 -5.57
C ILE A 179 -1.12 -14.09 -6.34
N LYS A 180 -1.36 -15.23 -7.00
CA LYS A 180 -2.57 -15.56 -7.73
C LYS A 180 -3.20 -16.80 -7.13
N PHE A 181 -4.50 -16.76 -6.87
CA PHE A 181 -5.21 -17.90 -6.28
C PHE A 181 -6.70 -17.89 -6.69
N THR A 182 -7.36 -19.03 -6.53
CA THR A 182 -8.82 -19.15 -6.60
C THR A 182 -9.37 -19.57 -5.24
N LEU A 183 -10.64 -19.30 -5.01
CA LEU A 183 -11.38 -19.82 -3.86
C LEU A 183 -12.33 -20.90 -4.35
N GLU A 184 -12.18 -22.11 -3.80
CA GLU A 184 -13.07 -23.23 -4.08
C GLU A 184 -14.37 -23.08 -3.26
N PRO A 185 -15.54 -23.42 -3.83
CA PRO A 185 -16.83 -23.36 -3.13
C PRO A 185 -16.90 -24.22 -1.86
#